data_AF-A0A2D8ADX8-F1
#
_entry.id   AF-A0A2D8ADX8-F1
#
_cell.length_a   1.000
_cell.length_b   1.000
_cell.length_c   1.000
_cell.angle_alpha   90.00
_cell.angle_beta   90.00
_cell.angle_gamma   90.00
#
_symmetry.space_group_name_H-M   'P 1'
#
loop_
_entity.id
_entity.type
_entity.pdbx_description
1 polymer ?
#
loop_
_entity_poly.entity_id
_entity_poly.type
_entity_poly.pdbx_seq_one_letter_code
_entity_poly.pdbx_strand_id
1 'polypeptide(L)'
;MGKKPLFVGFSEGDLFITSELKALNHIEWFEPLPKGASEVDLTSGSVTQILDHQAQATTNDLHDLLHNAVHKRLPDSEQSLGLFLSGGLDSSLIASIASKYRDDIHYFTLGTEEG
;
A
#
# COMPACT_ATOMS: atom_id res chain seq x y z
N MET A 1 8.12 2.71 -1.02
CA MET A 1 7.75 1.33 -0.69
C MET A 1 6.60 0.94 -1.60
N GLY A 2 6.80 0.04 -2.56
CA GLY A 2 5.74 -0.44 -3.46
C GLY A 2 4.65 -1.17 -2.67
N LYS A 3 3.70 -0.39 -2.11
CA LYS A 3 2.61 -0.91 -1.27
C LYS A 3 1.56 -1.68 -2.07
N LYS A 4 1.42 -1.34 -3.35
CA LYS A 4 0.64 -2.10 -4.33
C LYS A 4 1.62 -2.59 -5.40
N PRO A 5 1.64 -3.88 -5.72
CA PRO A 5 2.43 -4.37 -6.82
C PRO A 5 1.87 -3.82 -8.13
N LEU A 6 2.74 -3.65 -9.11
CA LEU A 6 2.38 -3.35 -10.49
C LEU A 6 3.21 -4.29 -11.36
N PHE A 7 2.59 -4.88 -12.35
CA PHE A 7 3.17 -5.90 -13.22
C PHE A 7 3.07 -5.45 -14.65
N VAL A 8 4.08 -5.77 -15.45
CA VAL A 8 4.02 -5.76 -16.91
C VAL A 8 4.03 -7.21 -17.39
N GLY A 9 3.35 -7.49 -18.49
CA GLY A 9 3.34 -8.84 -19.05
C GLY A 9 2.70 -8.88 -20.41
N PHE A 10 2.52 -10.10 -20.91
CA PHE A 10 1.89 -10.35 -22.20
C PHE A 10 0.81 -11.43 -22.06
N SER A 11 -0.31 -11.21 -22.73
CA SER A 11 -1.50 -12.06 -22.68
C SER A 11 -2.24 -11.96 -24.00
N GLU A 12 -2.53 -13.10 -24.62
CA GLU A 12 -3.44 -13.18 -25.77
C GLU A 12 -3.01 -12.29 -26.96
N GLY A 13 -1.70 -12.10 -27.14
CA GLY A 13 -1.17 -11.25 -28.20
C GLY A 13 -1.00 -9.77 -27.83
N ASP A 14 -1.36 -9.35 -26.62
CA ASP A 14 -1.28 -7.97 -26.16
C ASP A 14 -0.37 -7.81 -24.92
N LEU A 15 0.39 -6.71 -24.88
CA LEU A 15 1.12 -6.28 -23.69
C LEU A 15 0.16 -5.65 -22.69
N PHE A 16 0.30 -6.00 -21.41
CA PHE A 16 -0.50 -5.42 -20.33
C PHE A 16 0.37 -4.80 -19.24
N ILE A 17 -0.22 -3.84 -18.51
CA ILE A 17 0.27 -3.38 -17.22
C ILE A 17 -0.90 -3.41 -16.22
N THR A 18 -0.77 -4.17 -15.14
CA THR A 18 -1.85 -4.35 -14.14
C THR A 18 -1.32 -4.39 -12.73
N SER A 19 -2.15 -3.96 -11.76
CA SER A 19 -1.84 -4.13 -10.33
C SER A 19 -2.24 -5.50 -9.79
N GLU A 20 -3.13 -6.21 -10.50
CA GLU A 20 -3.64 -7.53 -10.12
C GLU A 20 -3.62 -8.48 -11.33
N LEU A 21 -2.86 -9.57 -11.23
CA LEU A 21 -2.75 -10.56 -12.31
C LEU A 21 -4.06 -11.33 -12.53
N LYS A 22 -4.87 -11.52 -11.48
CA LYS A 22 -6.18 -12.18 -11.57
C LYS A 22 -7.21 -11.45 -12.44
N ALA A 23 -6.91 -10.23 -12.88
CA ALA A 23 -7.74 -9.52 -13.86
C ALA A 23 -7.65 -10.14 -15.27
N LEU A 24 -6.68 -11.02 -15.51
CA LEU A 24 -6.41 -11.67 -16.78
C LEU A 24 -6.67 -13.18 -16.66
N ASN A 25 -7.23 -13.78 -17.72
CA ASN A 25 -7.59 -15.19 -17.74
C ASN A 25 -6.41 -16.10 -18.15
N HIS A 26 -5.56 -15.61 -19.05
CA HIS A 26 -4.36 -16.29 -19.52
C HIS A 26 -3.20 -15.30 -19.45
N ILE A 27 -2.01 -15.77 -19.05
CA ILE A 27 -0.81 -14.93 -18.99
C ILE A 27 0.32 -15.75 -19.56
N GLU A 28 0.93 -15.26 -20.64
CA GLU A 28 2.06 -15.91 -21.28
C GLU A 28 3.33 -15.67 -20.48
N TRP A 29 3.55 -14.42 -20.08
CA TRP A 29 4.60 -14.02 -19.15
C TRP A 29 4.23 -12.74 -18.42
N PHE A 30 4.85 -12.52 -17.27
CA PHE A 30 4.77 -11.26 -16.54
C PHE A 30 5.99 -11.06 -15.65
N GLU A 31 6.28 -9.81 -15.34
CA GLU A 31 7.33 -9.41 -14.41
C GLU A 31 6.83 -8.28 -13.50
N PRO A 32 7.26 -8.24 -12.22
CA PRO A 32 6.96 -7.11 -11.35
C PRO A 32 7.75 -5.88 -11.76
N LEU A 33 7.09 -4.72 -11.84
CA LEU A 33 7.78 -3.46 -12.04
C LEU A 33 8.54 -3.05 -10.76
N PRO A 34 9.79 -2.58 -10.88
CA PRO A 34 10.58 -2.19 -9.73
C PRO A 34 9.98 -0.97 -9.02
N LYS A 35 10.32 -0.84 -7.72
CA LYS A 35 9.84 0.27 -6.89
C LYS A 35 10.46 1.58 -7.39
N GLY A 36 9.65 2.63 -7.42
CA GLY A 36 10.07 3.94 -7.93
C GLY A 36 9.35 4.24 -9.23
N ALA A 37 10.08 4.71 -10.24
CA ALA A 37 9.54 4.98 -11.57
C ALA A 37 10.23 4.11 -12.61
N SER A 38 9.43 3.49 -13.48
CA SER A 38 9.91 2.66 -14.60
C SER A 38 9.23 3.11 -15.88
N GLU A 39 9.97 3.07 -16.97
CA GLU A 39 9.46 3.19 -18.33
C GLU A 39 9.30 1.79 -18.91
N VAL A 40 8.20 1.57 -19.61
CA VAL A 40 7.90 0.30 -20.28
C VAL A 40 7.76 0.59 -21.77
N ASP A 41 8.57 -0.07 -22.59
CA ASP A 41 8.37 -0.07 -24.04
C ASP A 41 7.14 -0.93 -24.36
N LEU A 42 6.08 -0.28 -24.85
CA LEU A 42 4.82 -0.96 -25.13
C LEU A 42 4.86 -1.91 -26.33
N THR A 43 5.93 -1.87 -27.12
CA THR A 43 6.13 -2.75 -28.28
C THR A 43 6.89 -4.01 -27.88
N SER A 44 7.98 -3.85 -27.12
CA SER A 44 8.87 -4.97 -26.75
C SER A 44 8.59 -5.55 -25.36
N GLY A 45 7.86 -4.83 -24.51
CA GLY A 45 7.67 -5.16 -23.09
C GLY A 45 8.90 -4.88 -22.21
N SER A 46 9.97 -4.32 -22.79
CA SER A 46 11.20 -4.00 -22.06
C SER A 46 10.96 -2.95 -20.97
N VAL A 47 11.51 -3.19 -19.78
CA VAL A 47 11.41 -2.29 -18.62
C VAL A 47 12.74 -1.61 -18.37
N THR A 48 12.72 -0.27 -18.33
CA THR A 48 13.86 0.53 -17.91
C THR A 48 13.52 1.27 -16.62
N GLN A 49 14.28 1.03 -15.56
CA GLN A 49 14.09 1.75 -14.31
C GLN A 49 14.65 3.18 -14.43
N ILE A 50 13.78 4.18 -14.29
CA ILE A 50 14.12 5.59 -14.44
C ILE A 50 14.50 6.21 -13.09
N LEU A 51 13.84 5.78 -12.01
CA LEU A 51 14.10 6.28 -10.66
C LEU A 51 13.99 5.15 -9.64
N ASP A 52 14.99 5.04 -8.77
CA ASP A 52 14.93 4.15 -7.62
C ASP A 52 14.21 4.81 -6.44
N HIS A 53 13.47 3.99 -5.70
CA HIS A 53 12.82 4.44 -4.48
C HIS A 53 13.83 4.69 -3.37
N GLN A 54 14.20 5.95 -3.18
CA GLN A 54 15.03 6.36 -2.06
C GLN A 54 14.21 6.44 -0.77
N ALA A 55 14.75 5.88 0.31
CA ALA A 55 14.25 6.15 1.64
C ALA A 55 14.62 7.60 2.00
N GLN A 56 13.62 8.41 2.36
CA GLN A 56 13.88 9.79 2.75
C GLN A 56 14.63 9.81 4.09
N ALA A 57 15.80 10.44 4.15
CA ALA A 57 16.50 10.68 5.41
C ALA A 57 15.65 11.63 6.26
N THR A 58 15.18 11.17 7.42
CA THR A 58 14.31 11.95 8.30
C THR A 58 15.13 12.64 9.38
N THR A 59 15.14 13.97 9.36
CA THR A 59 15.72 14.84 10.40
C THR A 59 14.70 15.30 11.46
N ASN A 60 13.46 14.84 11.36
CA ASN A 60 12.34 15.30 12.19
C ASN A 60 12.11 14.37 13.39
N ASP A 61 11.46 14.90 14.42
CA ASP A 61 10.99 14.13 15.57
C ASP A 61 10.10 12.96 15.11
N LEU A 62 10.50 11.74 15.50
CA LEU A 62 9.77 10.50 15.20
C LEU A 62 8.32 10.58 15.68
N HIS A 63 8.08 11.24 16.80
CA HIS A 63 6.75 11.43 17.36
C HIS A 63 5.83 12.15 16.36
N ASP A 64 6.29 13.29 15.84
CA ASP A 64 5.50 14.12 14.91
C ASP A 64 5.37 13.44 13.55
N LEU A 65 6.42 12.75 13.09
CA LEU A 65 6.35 11.97 11.85
C LEU A 65 5.28 10.89 11.94
N LEU A 66 5.19 10.18 13.07
CA LEU A 66 4.17 9.16 13.27
C LEU A 66 2.77 9.77 13.34
N HIS A 67 2.59 10.84 14.11
CA HIS A 67 1.33 11.57 14.20
C HIS A 67 0.83 12.05 12.83
N ASN A 68 1.71 12.68 12.06
CA ASN A 68 1.41 13.15 10.70
C ASN A 68 1.14 12.00 9.73
N ALA A 69 1.87 10.89 9.86
CA ALA A 69 1.65 9.71 9.03
C ALA A 69 0.29 9.06 9.27
N VAL A 70 -0.17 9.00 10.53
CA VAL A 70 -1.52 8.52 10.88
C VAL A 70 -2.56 9.49 10.35
N HIS A 71 -2.45 10.78 10.66
CA HIS A 71 -3.41 11.80 10.24
C HIS A 71 -3.60 11.83 8.72
N LYS A 72 -2.50 11.78 7.94
CA LYS A 72 -2.54 11.74 6.46
C LYS A 72 -3.29 10.54 5.88
N ARG A 73 -3.48 9.46 6.65
CA ARG A 73 -4.18 8.23 6.21
C ARG A 73 -5.62 8.16 6.71
N LEU A 74 -6.07 9.14 7.51
CA LEU A 74 -7.46 9.21 7.92
C LEU A 74 -8.30 9.67 6.72
N PRO A 75 -9.41 8.97 6.42
CA PRO A 75 -10.36 9.43 5.42
C PRO A 75 -11.15 10.63 5.93
N ASP A 76 -11.84 11.32 5.00
CA ASP A 76 -12.74 12.42 5.34
C ASP A 76 -13.82 11.99 6.34
N SER A 77 -14.35 12.95 7.12
CA SER A 77 -15.33 12.69 8.19
C SER A 77 -16.57 11.91 7.72
N GLU A 78 -17.01 12.15 6.49
CA GLU A 78 -18.19 11.52 5.89
C GLU A 78 -18.00 10.02 5.58
N GLN A 79 -16.76 9.54 5.56
CA GLN A 79 -16.45 8.13 5.30
C GLN A 79 -16.28 7.38 6.62
N SER A 80 -16.87 6.19 6.70
CA SER A 80 -16.67 5.30 7.86
C SER A 80 -15.21 4.86 7.96
N LEU A 81 -14.66 4.90 9.17
CA LEU A 81 -13.28 4.50 9.43
C LEU A 81 -13.25 3.22 10.29
N GLY A 82 -12.57 2.19 9.77
CA GLY A 82 -12.24 0.98 10.51
C GLY A 82 -10.75 0.89 10.83
N LEU A 83 -10.39 0.47 12.04
CA LEU A 83 -9.01 0.17 12.43
C LEU A 83 -8.87 -1.25 12.97
N PHE A 84 -7.83 -1.95 12.51
CA PHE A 84 -7.47 -3.25 13.08
C PHE A 84 -6.69 -3.05 14.38
N LEU A 85 -7.19 -3.64 15.47
CA LEU A 85 -6.58 -3.61 16.80
C LEU A 85 -6.26 -5.04 17.23
N SER A 86 -4.97 -5.36 17.32
CA SER A 86 -4.49 -6.71 17.64
C SER A 86 -4.14 -6.92 19.11
N GLY A 87 -4.22 -5.87 19.93
CA GLY A 87 -3.69 -5.87 21.30
C GLY A 87 -2.17 -5.68 21.40
N GLY A 88 -1.46 -5.67 20.26
CA GLY A 88 -0.03 -5.34 20.20
C GLY A 88 0.23 -3.83 20.29
N LEU A 89 1.47 -3.47 20.62
CA LEU A 89 1.90 -2.07 20.76
C LEU A 89 1.65 -1.24 19.49
N ASP A 90 2.00 -1.76 18.32
CA ASP A 90 1.96 -1.02 17.06
C ASP A 90 0.52 -0.61 16.69
N SER A 91 -0.40 -1.58 16.68
CA SER A 91 -1.81 -1.32 16.36
C SER A 91 -2.46 -0.42 17.42
N SER A 92 -2.09 -0.58 18.69
CA SER A 92 -2.56 0.28 19.79
C SER A 92 -2.06 1.71 19.66
N LEU A 93 -0.83 1.93 19.20
CA LEU A 93 -0.27 3.25 18.99
C LEU A 93 -0.97 3.98 17.83
N ILE A 94 -1.22 3.28 16.71
CA ILE A 94 -1.99 3.83 15.59
C ILE A 94 -3.42 4.15 16.02
N ALA A 95 -4.08 3.25 16.75
CA ALA A 95 -5.44 3.43 17.27
C ALA A 95 -5.53 4.63 18.23
N SER A 96 -4.58 4.74 19.16
CA SER A 96 -4.49 5.84 20.12
C SER A 96 -4.32 7.19 19.41
N ILE A 97 -3.42 7.27 18.43
CA ILE A 97 -3.23 8.51 17.66
C ILE A 97 -4.48 8.85 16.85
N ALA A 98 -5.08 7.88 16.15
CA ALA A 98 -6.27 8.10 15.33
C ALA A 98 -7.48 8.57 16.15
N SER A 99 -7.65 8.02 17.36
CA SER A 99 -8.74 8.41 18.28
C SER A 99 -8.72 9.87 18.71
N LYS A 100 -7.57 10.56 18.58
CA LYS A 100 -7.47 12.01 18.84
C LYS A 100 -8.09 12.87 17.74
N TYR A 101 -8.31 12.30 16.55
CA TYR A 101 -8.83 13.01 15.37
C TYR A 101 -10.26 12.62 15.03
N ARG A 102 -10.71 11.42 15.42
CA ARG A 102 -12.06 10.93 15.17
C ARG A 102 -12.56 10.07 16.32
N ASP A 103 -13.81 10.31 16.71
CA ASP A 103 -14.48 9.59 17.81
C ASP A 103 -15.33 8.41 17.32
N ASP A 104 -15.55 8.29 16.02
CA ASP A 104 -16.46 7.32 15.40
C ASP A 104 -15.72 6.20 14.65
N ILE A 105 -14.57 5.79 15.20
CA ILE A 105 -13.75 4.70 14.68
C ILE A 105 -14.34 3.35 15.09
N HIS A 106 -14.55 2.46 14.12
CA HIS A 106 -14.87 1.06 14.39
C HIS A 106 -13.59 0.24 14.53
N TYR A 107 -13.37 -0.37 15.70
CA TYR A 107 -12.20 -1.20 15.96
C TYR A 107 -12.51 -2.68 15.69
N PHE A 108 -11.64 -3.33 14.92
CA PHE A 108 -11.76 -4.74 14.56
C PHE A 108 -10.60 -5.53 15.14
N THR A 109 -10.91 -6.59 15.87
CA THR A 109 -9.92 -7.57 16.34
C THR A 109 -10.25 -8.91 15.70
N LEU A 110 -9.23 -9.60 15.20
CA LEU A 110 -9.35 -10.96 14.71
C LEU A 110 -8.83 -11.90 15.80
N GLY A 111 -9.64 -12.88 16.16
CA GLY A 111 -9.31 -13.93 17.12
C GLY A 111 -9.94 -15.25 16.68
N THR A 112 -9.39 -16.35 17.15
CA THR A 112 -9.98 -17.69 17.03
C THR A 112 -10.87 -17.97 18.24
N GLU A 113 -11.85 -18.88 18.10
CA GLU A 113 -12.71 -19.29 19.21
C GLU A 113 -11.94 -20.00 20.34
N GLU A 114 -10.78 -20.57 20.01
CA GLU A 114 -9.78 -21.01 20.96
C GLU A 114 -8.82 -19.84 21.18
N GLY A 115 -8.92 -19.18 22.34
CA GLY A 115 -7.96 -18.16 22.79
C GLY A 115 -6.63 -18.78 23.19
#